data_AF-A0A4Q3GXC5-F1
#
_entry.id   AF-A0A4Q3GXC5-F1
#
_cell.length_a   1.000
_cell.length_b   1.000
_cell.length_c   1.000
_cell.angle_alpha   90.00
_cell.angle_beta   90.00
_cell.angle_gamma   90.00
#
_symmetry.space_group_name_H-M   'P 1'
#
loop_
_entity.id
_entity.type
_entity.pdbx_description
1 polymer ?
#
loop_
_entity_poly.entity_id
_entity_poly.type
_entity_poly.pdbx_seq_one_letter_code
_entity_poly.pdbx_strand_id
1 'polypeptide(L)'
;MLDDNRETALPSRRIHPVRRALRPVYERIGELNEAAAFLVAFSERNSDLPSLTSALVFNRARIAETSSLFETAVSGLPDKYRSDTRVADVALALDRITKAFDQVESQIARRGEG
;
A
#
# COMPACT_ATOMS: atom_id res chain seq x y z
N MET A 1 -6.18 -12.56 -55.87
CA MET A 1 -5.26 -13.65 -55.48
C MET A 1 -4.41 -13.12 -54.34
N LEU A 2 -4.53 -13.77 -53.18
CA LEU A 2 -3.62 -13.79 -52.02
C LEU A 2 -3.49 -12.53 -51.15
N ASP A 3 -4.27 -12.58 -50.07
CA ASP A 3 -3.93 -12.36 -48.66
C ASP A 3 -2.44 -12.14 -48.33
N ASP A 4 -2.15 -11.13 -47.50
CA ASP A 4 -1.38 -11.31 -46.25
C ASP A 4 -1.29 -9.96 -45.50
N ASN A 5 -2.42 -9.45 -45.01
CA ASN A 5 -2.38 -8.36 -44.04
C ASN A 5 -2.08 -8.99 -42.66
N ARG A 6 -0.80 -9.35 -42.46
CA ARG A 6 -0.31 -9.89 -41.20
C ARG A 6 -0.46 -8.81 -40.13
N GLU A 7 -1.54 -8.90 -39.36
CA GLU A 7 -1.65 -8.28 -38.05
C GLU A 7 -0.39 -8.65 -37.25
N THR A 8 0.55 -7.71 -37.16
CA THR A 8 1.67 -7.79 -36.24
C THR A 8 1.12 -7.70 -34.83
N ALA A 9 0.68 -8.84 -34.29
CA ALA A 9 0.35 -8.97 -32.88
C ALA A 9 1.61 -8.63 -32.07
N LEU A 10 1.61 -7.44 -31.45
CA LEU A 10 2.64 -7.03 -30.51
C LEU A 10 2.78 -8.15 -29.44
N PRO A 11 4.01 -8.51 -29.04
CA PRO A 11 4.20 -9.54 -28.03
C PRO A 11 3.50 -9.11 -26.74
N SER A 12 2.42 -9.82 -26.40
CA SER A 12 1.68 -9.60 -25.17
C SER A 12 2.60 -9.94 -23.99
N ARG A 13 3.15 -8.90 -23.34
CA ARG A 13 3.93 -9.06 -22.09
C ARG A 13 3.04 -9.78 -21.09
N ARG A 14 3.30 -11.07 -20.85
CA ARG A 14 2.62 -11.85 -19.81
C ARG A 14 2.97 -11.22 -18.46
N ILE A 15 2.01 -10.49 -17.88
CA ILE A 15 2.15 -9.95 -16.54
C ILE A 15 2.11 -11.12 -15.56
N HIS A 16 3.08 -11.18 -14.64
CA HIS A 16 3.15 -12.22 -13.62
C HIS A 16 1.83 -12.26 -12.82
N PRO A 17 1.23 -13.45 -12.56
CA PRO A 17 -0.08 -13.57 -11.92
C PRO A 17 -0.13 -12.86 -10.56
N VAL A 18 0.93 -12.99 -9.75
CA VAL A 18 1.07 -12.28 -8.47
C VAL A 18 1.04 -10.76 -8.64
N ARG A 19 1.78 -10.23 -9.63
CA ARG A 19 1.80 -8.78 -9.90
C ARG A 19 0.44 -8.27 -10.36
N ARG A 20 -0.29 -9.08 -11.13
CA ARG A 20 -1.65 -8.74 -11.56
C ARG A 20 -2.61 -8.71 -10.37
N ALA A 21 -2.54 -9.71 -9.48
CA ALA A 21 -3.40 -9.79 -8.29
C ALA A 21 -3.11 -8.66 -7.29
N LEU A 22 -1.84 -8.32 -7.06
CA LEU A 22 -1.42 -7.30 -6.11
C LEU A 22 -1.46 -5.87 -6.67
N ARG A 23 -1.76 -5.67 -7.96
CA ARG A 23 -1.83 -4.34 -8.58
C ARG A 23 -2.66 -3.30 -7.80
N PRO A 24 -3.91 -3.58 -7.41
CA PRO A 24 -4.71 -2.59 -6.67
C PRO A 24 -4.15 -2.32 -5.28
N VAL A 25 -3.42 -3.27 -4.68
CA VAL A 25 -2.74 -3.09 -3.38
C VAL A 25 -1.54 -2.15 -3.53
N TYR A 26 -0.75 -2.30 -4.60
CA TYR A 26 0.41 -1.43 -4.85
C TYR A 26 0.01 0.04 -5.01
N GLU A 27 -1.09 0.31 -5.72
CA GLU A 27 -1.60 1.66 -5.91
C GLU A 27 -1.94 2.31 -4.56
N ARG A 28 -2.63 1.58 -3.68
CA ARG A 28 -2.98 2.04 -2.31
C ARG A 28 -1.76 2.21 -1.41
N ILE A 29 -0.77 1.33 -1.52
CA ILE A 29 0.50 1.45 -0.78
C ILE A 29 1.26 2.71 -1.17
N GLY A 30 1.24 3.10 -2.45
CA GLY A 30 1.84 4.36 -2.90
C GLY A 30 1.23 5.56 -2.17
N GLU A 31 -0.09 5.67 -2.19
CA GLU A 31 -0.83 6.74 -1.53
C GLU A 31 -0.61 6.74 0.00
N LEU A 32 -0.56 5.57 0.63
CA LEU A 32 -0.32 5.44 2.07
C LEU A 32 1.11 5.80 2.46
N ASN A 33 2.12 5.48 1.63
CA ASN A 33 3.49 5.89 1.85
C ASN A 33 3.63 7.42 1.79
N GLU A 34 3.00 8.06 0.80
CA GLU A 34 2.98 9.52 0.70
C GLU A 34 2.30 10.15 1.93
N ALA A 35 1.16 9.59 2.35
CA ALA A 35 0.45 10.05 3.54
C ALA A 35 1.28 9.86 4.83
N ALA A 36 1.98 8.74 4.98
CA ALA A 36 2.86 8.48 6.12
C ALA A 36 4.04 9.47 6.15
N ALA A 37 4.71 9.67 5.02
CA ALA A 37 5.81 10.63 4.91
C ALA A 37 5.35 12.06 5.21
N PHE A 38 4.19 12.46 4.69
CA PHE A 38 3.58 13.75 4.98
C PHE A 38 3.27 13.89 6.47
N LEU A 39 2.62 12.90 7.09
CA LEU A 39 2.23 12.98 8.50
C LEU A 39 3.41 13.00 9.45
N VAL A 40 4.48 12.25 9.17
CA VAL A 40 5.74 12.30 9.93
C VAL A 40 6.37 13.69 9.82
N ALA A 41 6.51 14.24 8.60
CA ALA A 41 7.08 15.58 8.43
C ALA A 41 6.20 16.68 9.03
N PHE A 42 4.87 16.53 8.96
CA PHE A 42 3.92 17.48 9.50
C PHE A 42 3.91 17.45 11.03
N SER A 43 4.02 16.27 11.66
CA SER A 43 4.08 16.14 13.12
C SER A 43 5.36 16.74 13.70
N GLU A 44 6.48 16.67 12.98
CA GLU A 44 7.72 17.33 13.37
C GLU A 44 7.64 18.85 13.36
N ARG A 45 6.87 19.44 12.42
CA ARG A 45 6.85 20.89 12.18
C ARG A 45 5.68 21.63 12.82
N ASN A 46 4.56 20.96 13.07
CA ASN A 46 3.31 21.58 13.50
C ASN A 46 2.79 21.00 14.81
N SER A 47 2.14 21.85 15.61
CA SER A 47 1.58 21.51 16.93
C SER A 47 0.06 21.32 16.92
N ASP A 48 -0.59 21.30 15.75
CA ASP A 48 -2.04 21.15 15.64
C ASP A 48 -2.45 19.67 15.83
N LEU A 49 -2.62 19.28 17.10
CA LEU A 49 -2.94 17.91 17.52
C LEU A 49 -4.29 17.41 16.96
N PRO A 50 -5.39 18.20 16.93
CA PRO A 50 -6.64 17.78 16.31
C PRO A 50 -6.49 17.33 14.86
N SER A 51 -5.84 18.14 14.01
CA SER A 51 -5.66 17.81 12.58
C SER A 51 -4.79 16.57 12.39
N LEU A 52 -3.70 16.45 13.16
CA LEU A 52 -2.84 15.26 13.17
C LEU A 52 -3.61 14.00 13.55
N THR A 53 -4.46 14.09 14.58
CA THR A 53 -5.26 12.96 15.08
C THR A 53 -6.29 12.53 14.05
N SER A 54 -7.04 13.47 13.47
CA SER A 54 -8.03 13.16 12.43
C SER A 54 -7.39 12.51 11.19
N ALA A 55 -6.24 13.03 10.75
CA ALA A 55 -5.52 12.47 9.61
C ALA A 55 -4.94 11.07 9.92
N LEU A 56 -4.48 10.83 11.15
CA LEU A 56 -4.01 9.52 11.60
C LEU A 56 -5.14 8.49 11.58
N VAL A 57 -6.29 8.81 12.19
CA VAL A 57 -7.48 7.93 12.21
C VAL A 57 -7.93 7.59 10.79
N PHE A 58 -7.99 8.58 9.91
CA PHE A 58 -8.34 8.38 8.50
C PHE A 58 -7.38 7.42 7.79
N ASN A 59 -6.06 7.60 7.95
CA ASN A 59 -5.08 6.73 7.28
C ASN A 59 -5.00 5.32 7.90
N ARG A 60 -5.31 5.16 9.19
CA ARG A 60 -5.45 3.85 9.83
C ARG A 60 -6.57 3.02 9.20
N ALA A 61 -7.73 3.64 8.96
CA ALA A 61 -8.83 2.96 8.26
C ALA A 61 -8.39 2.49 6.87
N ARG A 62 -7.67 3.33 6.12
CA ARG A 62 -7.13 2.98 4.80
C ARG A 62 -6.09 1.85 4.84
N ILE A 63 -5.28 1.75 5.89
CA ILE A 63 -4.39 0.58 6.09
C ILE A 63 -5.22 -0.67 6.28
N ALA A 64 -6.22 -0.67 7.17
CA ALA A 64 -7.04 -1.84 7.41
C ALA A 64 -7.75 -2.31 6.13
N GLU A 65 -8.29 -1.37 5.34
CA GLU A 65 -8.86 -1.66 4.03
C GLU A 65 -7.82 -2.27 3.06
N THR A 66 -6.62 -1.69 3.01
CA THR A 66 -5.55 -2.17 2.12
C THR A 66 -5.01 -3.54 2.53
N SER A 67 -4.92 -3.81 3.84
CA SER A 67 -4.56 -5.12 4.39
C SER A 67 -5.61 -6.17 4.06
N SER A 68 -6.90 -5.85 4.20
CA SER A 68 -8.00 -6.74 3.81
C SER A 68 -7.99 -7.05 2.31
N LEU A 69 -7.72 -6.03 1.48
CA LEU A 69 -7.55 -6.21 0.04
C LEU A 69 -6.34 -7.10 -0.28
N PHE A 70 -5.23 -6.93 0.43
CA PHE A 70 -4.04 -7.78 0.29
C PHE A 70 -4.34 -9.23 0.65
N GLU A 71 -4.97 -9.50 1.80
CA GLU A 71 -5.35 -10.84 2.23
C GLU A 71 -6.29 -11.52 1.22
N THR A 72 -7.26 -10.78 0.70
CA THR A 72 -8.17 -11.26 -0.35
C THR A 72 -7.41 -11.61 -1.63
N ALA A 73 -6.48 -10.74 -2.06
CA ALA A 73 -5.65 -10.97 -3.24
C ALA A 73 -4.74 -12.20 -3.08
N VAL A 74 -4.13 -12.39 -1.91
CA VAL A 74 -3.28 -13.55 -1.60
C VAL A 74 -4.10 -14.83 -1.49
N SER A 75 -5.28 -14.78 -0.87
CA SER A 75 -6.17 -15.94 -0.75
C SER A 75 -6.62 -16.45 -2.12
N GLY A 76 -6.85 -15.54 -3.08
CA GLY A 76 -7.17 -15.86 -4.47
C GLY A 76 -5.99 -16.37 -5.31
N LEU A 77 -4.75 -16.32 -4.81
CA LEU A 77 -3.59 -16.88 -5.51
C LEU A 77 -3.51 -18.40 -5.31
N PRO A 78 -3.11 -19.16 -6.35
CA PRO A 78 -2.70 -20.56 -6.20
C PRO A 78 -1.60 -20.70 -5.14
N ASP A 79 -1.60 -21.80 -4.38
CA ASP A 79 -0.69 -22.00 -3.23
C ASP A 79 0.79 -21.79 -3.58
N LYS A 80 1.22 -22.24 -4.76
CA LYS A 80 2.60 -22.07 -5.26
C LYS A 80 3.06 -20.62 -5.36
N TYR A 81 2.14 -19.66 -5.36
CA TYR A 81 2.42 -18.24 -5.47
C TYR A 81 2.24 -17.49 -4.15
N ARG A 82 1.74 -18.13 -3.09
CA ARG A 82 1.55 -17.48 -1.78
C ARG A 82 2.88 -17.16 -1.09
N SER A 83 3.93 -17.94 -1.38
CA SER A 83 5.31 -17.71 -0.95
C SER A 83 6.14 -16.88 -1.94
N ASP A 84 5.52 -16.28 -2.97
CA ASP A 84 6.22 -15.39 -3.89
C ASP A 84 6.78 -14.17 -3.13
N THR A 85 8.02 -13.79 -3.42
CA THR A 85 8.71 -12.66 -2.79
C THR A 85 7.90 -11.36 -2.85
N ARG A 86 7.09 -11.15 -3.90
CA ARG A 86 6.27 -9.95 -4.04
C ARG A 86 5.14 -9.87 -3.01
N VAL A 87 4.64 -11.02 -2.55
CA VAL A 87 3.67 -11.09 -1.46
C VAL A 87 4.34 -10.63 -0.17
N ALA A 88 5.55 -11.12 0.11
CA ALA A 88 6.34 -10.70 1.27
C ALA A 88 6.71 -9.21 1.21
N ASP A 89 7.10 -8.69 0.05
CA ASP A 89 7.43 -7.27 -0.13
C ASP A 89 6.25 -6.35 0.18
N VAL A 90 5.03 -6.75 -0.23
CA VAL A 90 3.80 -6.00 0.06
C VAL A 90 3.47 -6.04 1.55
N ALA A 91 3.59 -7.19 2.20
CA ALA A 91 3.40 -7.30 3.65
C ALA A 91 4.40 -6.42 4.41
N LEU A 92 5.67 -6.42 4.00
CA LEU A 92 6.71 -5.56 4.58
C LEU A 92 6.42 -4.07 4.37
N ALA A 93 5.89 -3.68 3.22
CA ALA A 93 5.51 -2.29 2.96
C ALA A 93 4.37 -1.84 3.89
N LEU A 94 3.33 -2.67 4.08
CA LEU A 94 2.24 -2.38 5.01
C LEU A 94 2.71 -2.29 6.47
N ASP A 95 3.61 -3.18 6.90
CA ASP A 95 4.22 -3.13 8.24
C ASP A 95 5.01 -1.82 8.46
N ARG A 96 5.81 -1.39 7.48
CA ARG A 96 6.57 -0.13 7.55
C ARG A 96 5.65 1.09 7.66
N ILE A 97 4.58 1.14 6.86
CA ILE A 97 3.61 2.24 6.90
C ILE A 97 2.92 2.25 8.27
N THR A 98 2.52 1.09 8.77
CA THR A 98 1.89 0.96 10.10
C THR A 98 2.79 1.52 11.19
N LYS A 99 4.07 1.13 11.19
CA LYS A 99 5.06 1.64 12.15
C LYS A 99 5.28 3.15 12.05
N ALA A 100 5.25 3.73 10.84
CA ALA A 100 5.35 5.17 10.68
C ALA A 100 4.18 5.91 11.35
N PHE A 101 2.97 5.36 11.24
CA PHE A 101 1.80 5.92 11.94
C PHE A 101 1.85 5.68 13.46
N ASP A 102 2.33 4.53 13.93
CA ASP A 102 2.56 4.28 15.37
C ASP A 102 3.51 5.33 15.98
N GLN A 103 4.53 5.75 15.22
CA GLN A 103 5.46 6.80 15.65
C GLN A 103 4.76 8.15 15.76
N VAL A 104 3.94 8.53 14.79
CA VAL A 104 3.15 9.77 14.82
C VAL A 104 2.18 9.76 16.01
N GLU A 105 1.47 8.66 16.23
CA GLU A 105 0.57 8.45 17.37
C GLU A 105 1.29 8.64 18.70
N SER A 106 2.46 8.03 18.84
CA SER A 106 3.31 8.16 20.02
C SER A 106 3.82 9.59 20.24
N GLN A 107 3.99 10.38 19.18
CA GLN A 107 4.34 11.81 19.30
C GLN A 107 3.14 12.65 19.75
N ILE A 108 1.95 12.37 19.22
CA ILE A 108 0.70 13.05 19.62
C ILE A 108 0.42 12.80 21.10
N ALA A 109 0.49 11.54 21.55
CA ALA A 109 0.26 11.17 22.95
C ALA A 109 1.20 11.93 23.90
N ARG A 110 2.50 11.94 23.61
CA ARG A 110 3.51 12.66 24.42
C ARG A 110 3.29 14.17 24.50
N ARG A 111 2.65 14.77 23.48
CA ARG A 111 2.33 16.21 23.47
C ARG A 111 1.02 16.54 24.17
N GLY A 112 0.08 15.60 24.24
CA GLY A 112 -1.20 15.79 24.93
C GLY A 112 -1.10 15.68 26.46
N GLU A 113 -0.03 15.07 26.97
CA GLU A 113 0.24 14.92 28.42
C GLU A 113 1.03 16.09 29.03
N GLY A 114 1.60 16.98 28.19
CA GLY A 114 2.51 18.06 28.59
C GLY A 114 1.90 19.46 28.62
#